data_AF-A0A7Z8R0G9-F1
#
_entry.id   AF-A0A7Z8R0G9-F1
#
_cell.length_a   1.000
_cell.length_b   1.000
_cell.length_c   1.000
_cell.angle_alpha   90.00
_cell.angle_beta   90.00
_cell.angle_gamma   90.00
#
_symmetry.space_group_name_H-M   'P 1'
#
loop_
_entity.id
_entity.type
_entity.pdbx_description
1 polymer ?
#
loop_
_entity_poly.entity_id
_entity_poly.type
_entity_poly.pdbx_seq_one_letter_code
_entity_poly.pdbx_strand_id
1 'polypeptide(L)'
;MLDKAQIYYARACQKLAKTGLVKQDTEGANDFALRVSAELPDIAGSFVHITQLYVQVRYEKEPEAMNLEKLKASASDFRVSKKD
;
A
#
# COMPACT_ATOMS: atom_id res chain seq x y z
N MET A 1 -8.31 -14.07 -11.00
CA MET A 1 -9.16 -13.25 -10.13
C MET A 1 -8.27 -12.69 -9.03
N LEU A 2 -8.22 -11.36 -8.83
CA LEU A 2 -7.41 -10.78 -7.75
C LEU A 2 -8.11 -11.02 -6.41
N ASP A 3 -7.37 -11.40 -5.37
CA ASP A 3 -7.92 -11.48 -4.02
C ASP A 3 -8.18 -10.07 -3.43
N LYS A 4 -8.94 -10.02 -2.34
CA LYS A 4 -9.33 -8.76 -1.69
C LYS A 4 -8.11 -7.94 -1.25
N ALA A 5 -7.04 -8.58 -0.78
CA ALA A 5 -5.85 -7.89 -0.31
C ALA A 5 -5.14 -7.17 -1.47
N GLN A 6 -5.02 -7.82 -2.65
CA GLN A 6 -4.49 -7.18 -3.85
C GLN A 6 -5.34 -6.00 -4.29
N ILE A 7 -6.66 -6.13 -4.24
CA ILE A 7 -7.57 -5.05 -4.62
C ILE A 7 -7.36 -3.82 -3.72
N TYR A 8 -7.25 -4.01 -2.41
CA TYR A 8 -7.03 -2.91 -1.47
C TYR A 8 -5.63 -2.28 -1.62
N TYR A 9 -4.59 -3.10 -1.78
CA TYR A 9 -3.24 -2.60 -2.02
C TYR A 9 -3.14 -1.82 -3.35
N ALA A 10 -3.76 -2.33 -4.42
CA ALA A 10 -3.79 -1.67 -5.72
C ALA A 10 -4.49 -0.30 -5.65
N ARG A 11 -5.56 -0.15 -4.86
CA ARG A 11 -6.21 1.15 -4.64
C ARG A 11 -5.28 2.16 -3.99
N ALA A 12 -4.47 1.74 -3.01
CA ALA A 12 -3.47 2.62 -2.41
C ALA A 12 -2.40 3.03 -3.45
N CYS A 13 -1.91 2.08 -4.25
CA CYS A 13 -0.96 2.36 -5.33
C CYS A 13 -1.53 3.31 -6.38
N GLN A 14 -2.81 3.17 -6.76
CA GLN A 14 -3.49 4.08 -7.70
C GLN A 14 -3.61 5.50 -7.15
N LYS A 15 -3.85 5.65 -5.85
CA LYS A 15 -3.86 6.97 -5.21
C LYS A 15 -2.47 7.59 -5.22
N LEU A 16 -1.45 6.79 -4.90
CA LEU A 16 -0.05 7.21 -4.93
C LEU A 16 0.39 7.64 -6.33
N ALA A 17 -0.07 6.98 -7.40
CA ALA A 17 0.25 7.35 -8.78
C ALA A 17 -0.08 8.81 -9.13
N LYS A 18 -0.96 9.48 -8.38
CA LYS A 18 -1.25 10.91 -8.53
C LYS A 18 -0.07 11.83 -8.17
N THR A 19 0.94 11.33 -7.45
CA THR A 19 2.20 12.03 -7.16
C THR A 19 3.27 11.78 -8.24
N GLY A 20 2.97 10.97 -9.26
CA GLY A 20 3.94 10.52 -10.27
C GLY A 20 4.67 9.23 -9.90
N LEU A 21 4.56 8.76 -8.66
CA LEU A 21 5.16 7.49 -8.24
C LEU A 21 4.25 6.29 -8.53
N VAL A 22 4.68 5.45 -9.46
CA VAL A 22 4.00 4.21 -9.84
C VAL A 22 4.85 3.00 -9.47
N LYS A 23 4.22 1.95 -8.96
CA LYS A 23 4.86 0.65 -8.69
C LYS A 23 5.21 -0.03 -10.00
N GLN A 24 6.43 -0.52 -10.16
CA GLN A 24 6.79 -1.29 -11.36
C GLN A 24 6.29 -2.74 -11.26
N ASP A 25 6.13 -3.40 -12.41
CA ASP A 25 5.64 -4.78 -12.47
C ASP A 25 6.58 -5.75 -11.76
N THR A 26 7.90 -5.54 -11.90
CA THR A 26 8.96 -6.35 -11.27
C THR A 26 9.31 -5.92 -9.85
N GLU A 27 8.75 -4.81 -9.36
CA GLU A 27 9.07 -4.27 -8.05
C GLU A 27 8.22 -4.95 -6.96
N GLY A 28 8.85 -5.40 -5.87
CA GLY A 28 8.15 -5.94 -4.72
C GLY A 28 7.32 -4.88 -3.99
N ALA A 29 6.33 -5.30 -3.20
CA ALA A 29 5.55 -4.37 -2.38
C ALA A 29 6.44 -3.64 -1.34
N ASN A 30 7.37 -4.37 -0.71
CA ASN A 30 8.33 -3.81 0.25
C ASN A 30 9.33 -2.86 -0.42
N ASP A 31 9.89 -3.24 -1.58
CA ASP A 31 10.82 -2.40 -2.33
C ASP A 31 10.15 -1.08 -2.76
N PHE A 32 8.89 -1.19 -3.22
CA PHE A 32 8.13 0.00 -3.56
C PHE A 32 7.89 0.90 -2.35
N ALA A 33 7.55 0.33 -1.19
CA ALA A 33 7.36 1.12 0.02
C ALA A 33 8.65 1.82 0.49
N LEU A 34 9.82 1.19 0.32
CA LEU A 34 11.12 1.82 0.57
C LEU A 34 11.34 3.01 -0.36
N ARG A 35 11.08 2.85 -1.66
CA ARG A 35 11.20 3.94 -2.64
C ARG A 35 10.24 5.09 -2.36
N VAL A 36 8.98 4.78 -2.02
CA VAL A 36 7.99 5.79 -1.61
C VAL A 36 8.46 6.55 -0.38
N SER A 37 9.11 5.87 0.56
CA SER A 37 9.62 6.51 1.77
C SER A 37 10.76 7.48 1.50
N ALA A 38 11.60 7.18 0.50
CA ALA A 38 12.69 8.06 0.08
C ALA A 38 12.19 9.31 -0.68
N GLU A 39 11.19 9.14 -1.54
CA GLU A 39 10.70 10.19 -2.45
C GLU A 39 9.58 11.05 -1.84
N LEU A 40 8.75 10.47 -0.96
CA LEU A 40 7.58 11.12 -0.38
C LEU A 40 7.51 10.90 1.15
N PRO A 41 8.45 11.46 1.94
CA PRO A 41 8.54 11.23 3.38
C PRO A 41 7.24 11.55 4.14
N ASP A 42 6.51 12.58 3.71
CA ASP A 42 5.27 13.05 4.35
C ASP A 42 4.15 12.00 4.39
N ILE A 43 4.09 11.11 3.39
CA ILE A 43 3.06 10.06 3.27
C ILE A 43 3.62 8.64 3.49
N ALA A 44 4.94 8.54 3.64
CA ALA A 44 5.69 7.29 3.75
C ALA A 44 5.11 6.37 4.82
N GLY A 45 4.89 6.90 6.04
CA GLY A 45 4.42 6.11 7.17
C GLY A 45 3.08 5.40 6.89
N SER A 46 2.12 6.12 6.31
CA SER A 46 0.81 5.54 5.96
C SER A 46 0.93 4.48 4.85
N PHE A 47 1.77 4.72 3.84
CA PHE A 47 1.95 3.76 2.74
C PHE A 47 2.73 2.50 3.18
N VAL A 48 3.73 2.65 4.04
CA VAL A 48 4.46 1.54 4.67
C VAL A 48 3.51 0.70 5.51
N HIS A 49 2.64 1.31 6.32
CA HIS A 49 1.65 0.59 7.11
C HIS A 49 0.70 -0.26 6.25
N ILE A 50 0.18 0.32 5.17
CA ILE A 50 -0.66 -0.40 4.19
C ILE A 50 0.10 -1.58 3.57
N THR A 51 1.37 -1.37 3.22
CA THR A 51 2.22 -2.40 2.64
C THR A 51 2.46 -3.56 3.60
N GLN A 52 2.72 -3.26 4.88
CA GLN A 52 2.89 -4.28 5.92
C GLN A 52 1.63 -5.13 6.07
N LEU A 53 0.46 -4.50 6.20
CA LEU A 53 -0.82 -5.22 6.29
C LEU A 53 -1.06 -6.11 5.05
N TYR A 54 -0.73 -5.61 3.86
CA TYR A 54 -0.85 -6.38 2.63
C TYR A 54 0.06 -7.62 2.62
N VAL A 55 1.34 -7.46 3.00
CA VAL A 55 2.30 -8.55 3.06
C VAL A 55 1.87 -9.61 4.09
N GLN A 56 1.42 -9.17 5.27
CA GLN A 56 0.92 -10.06 6.32
C GLN A 56 -0.27 -10.87 5.81
N VAL A 57 -1.30 -10.19 5.27
CA VAL A 57 -2.51 -10.87 4.76
C VAL A 57 -2.20 -11.86 3.63
N ARG A 58 -1.21 -11.57 2.79
CA ARG A 58 -0.93 -12.37 1.59
C ARG A 58 0.02 -13.54 1.82
N TYR A 59 0.99 -13.37 2.71
CA TYR A 59 2.12 -14.30 2.82
C TYR A 59 2.23 -14.97 4.19
N GLU A 60 1.52 -14.50 5.21
CA GLU A 60 1.43 -15.25 6.47
C GLU A 60 0.50 -16.44 6.32
N LYS A 61 0.86 -17.56 6.99
CA LYS A 61 0.06 -18.80 6.96
C LYS A 61 -1.28 -18.64 7.67
N GLU A 62 -1.33 -17.81 8.70
CA GLU A 62 -2.52 -17.53 9.51
C GLU A 62 -2.68 -16.02 9.66
N PRO A 63 -3.13 -15.32 8.59
CA PRO A 63 -3.32 -13.90 8.67
C PRO A 63 -4.47 -13.61 9.63
N GLU A 64 -4.26 -12.72 10.61
CA GLU A 64 -5.33 -12.26 11.48
C GLU A 64 -6.47 -11.71 10.61
N ALA A 65 -7.70 -12.24 10.76
CA ALA A 65 -8.84 -11.80 9.97
C ALA A 65 -9.07 -10.27 10.03
N MET A 66 -8.65 -9.65 11.14
CA MET A 66 -8.69 -8.22 11.36
C MET A 66 -7.70 -7.44 10.46
N ASN A 67 -6.61 -8.03 10.00
CA ASN A 67 -5.62 -7.36 9.15
C ASN A 67 -6.15 -7.05 7.76
N LEU A 68 -7.06 -7.88 7.21
CA LEU A 68 -7.72 -7.57 5.93
C LEU A 68 -8.65 -6.35 6.06
N GLU A 69 -9.42 -6.24 7.15
CA GLU A 69 -10.27 -5.08 7.38
C GLU A 69 -9.46 -3.82 7.71
N LYS A 70 -8.36 -3.93 8.47
CA LYS A 70 -7.39 -2.83 8.66
C LYS A 70 -6.83 -2.38 7.31
N LEU A 71 -6.40 -3.33 6.46
CA LEU A 71 -5.86 -3.01 5.12
C LEU A 71 -6.87 -2.23 4.28
N LYS A 72 -8.12 -2.69 4.27
CA LYS A 72 -9.23 -2.04 3.58
C LYS A 72 -9.46 -0.62 4.09
N ALA A 73 -9.51 -0.43 5.42
CA ALA A 73 -9.70 0.88 6.03
C ALA A 73 -8.55 1.82 5.70
N SER A 74 -7.30 1.41 5.97
CA SER A 74 -6.10 2.22 5.70
C SER A 74 -5.96 2.56 4.21
N ALA A 75 -6.22 1.63 3.30
CA ALA A 75 -6.19 1.91 1.86
C ALA A 75 -7.31 2.87 1.43
N SER A 76 -8.47 2.84 2.09
CA SER A 76 -9.58 3.76 1.83
C SER A 76 -9.32 5.16 2.35
N ASP A 77 -8.70 5.28 3.52
CA ASP A 77 -8.37 6.55 4.17
C ASP A 77 -7.08 7.20 3.64
N PHE A 78 -6.21 6.41 3.00
CA PHE A 78 -4.99 6.92 2.39
C PHE A 78 -5.31 8.04 1.40
N ARG A 79 -4.63 9.18 1.53
CA ARG A 79 -4.75 10.33 0.64
C ARG A 79 -3.36 10.86 0.37
N VAL A 80 -3.12 11.23 -0.88
CA VAL A 80 -1.95 12.01 -1.26
C VAL A 80 -2.43 13.43 -1.48
N SER A 81 -1.96 14.36 -0.66
CA SER A 81 -2.17 15.79 -0.93
C SER A 81 -1.30 16.15 -2.13
N LYS A 82 -1.87 16.79 -3.15
CA LYS A 82 -1.03 17.43 -4.17
C LYS A 82 -0.23 18.52 -3.45
N LYS A 83 1.08 18.49 -3.60
CA LYS A 83 1.87 19.71 -3.45
C LYS A 83 1.67 20.45 -4.78
N ASP A 84 0.94 21.56 -4.72
CA ASP A 84 0.72 22.45 -5.86
C ASP A 84 2.03 22.99 -6.44
#